data_AF-A0A7Z9GUW6-F1
#
_entry.id   AF-A0A7Z9GUW6-F1
#
_cell.length_a   1.000
_cell.length_b   1.000
_cell.length_c   1.000
_cell.angle_alpha   90.00
_cell.angle_beta   90.00
_cell.angle_gamma   90.00
#
_symmetry.space_group_name_H-M   'P 1'
#
loop_
_entity.id
_entity.type
_entity.pdbx_description
1 polymer ?
#
loop_
_entity_poly.entity_id
_entity_poly.type
_entity_poly.pdbx_seq_one_letter_code
_entity_poly.pdbx_strand_id
1 'polypeptide(L)'
;MRIALQLTIALPLVVAAAAGVLVGAEITAEQREFFESKVRPLLAAKCYTCHSQQAKAVKGGLLLDSLSGLTKGGDSGPVVVAGEPQKSLLIAAIQYRDNEMPPDGKLAARQIATLVKWVEMGAPWPKETSPGLPSQAKQYNWQQLRREHWAWQPVRRPALPAVNDPQWVQNPIDFFILARLESAGMQPAIAADKRNLLRRAYLDLTGLPPTPGEMKAFSEDQRPDAYQRVIDNLLARPQYGERWGRHWLDVARYSDGLGGFGQPRLPHAYQYRDWTTRSFNRDLPYDQFIRLQIAGPTEPDSADAPATGFLALGPTYKSDGGDPDSKAQAQSETLDDRVDTFSRGFLGLTVSCARCHDHKFDPIPTIDYYALAGVFNNTRSAISPFAPADIVQQFQQSQQTIKQLDAAIKKLQADSTKGGRKPTPQETGQLQKLRDQSAEAKRTAPAKYPEIHTLVDSGSRDMPVALRGNLRKPGPIAPRHSLRILSETEPQPFTQGSGRRELAAATTRPDNPLTARVMVNRIWQHHLGRALVRTPS
;
A
#
# COMPACT_ATOMS: atom_id res chain seq x y z
N MET A 1 12.63 74.25 14.36
CA MET A 1 13.98 73.76 14.75
C MET A 1 13.82 72.71 15.83
N ARG A 2 14.17 71.45 15.53
CA ARG A 2 14.51 70.30 16.40
C ARG A 2 13.98 69.00 15.79
N ILE A 3 14.87 68.38 15.03
CA ILE A 3 14.84 67.01 14.54
C ILE A 3 15.12 66.10 15.75
N ALA A 4 14.27 65.11 16.01
CA ALA A 4 14.53 64.07 16.99
C ALA A 4 14.87 62.76 16.26
N LEU A 5 16.13 62.36 16.40
CA LEU A 5 16.78 61.17 15.87
C LEU A 5 16.36 59.95 16.72
N GLN A 6 15.74 58.93 16.12
CA GLN A 6 15.56 57.63 16.79
C GLN A 6 16.76 56.74 16.47
N LEU A 7 17.59 56.47 17.49
CA LEU A 7 18.64 55.45 17.45
C LEU A 7 18.00 54.07 17.69
N THR A 8 18.10 53.18 16.72
CA THR A 8 17.88 51.74 16.88
C THR A 8 19.18 51.08 17.34
N ILE A 9 19.20 50.60 18.58
CA ILE A 9 20.27 49.73 19.11
C ILE A 9 19.93 48.30 18.71
N ALA A 10 20.71 47.72 17.80
CA ALA A 10 20.64 46.29 17.49
C ALA A 10 21.59 45.52 18.42
N LEU A 11 21.02 44.73 19.33
CA LEU A 11 21.77 43.73 20.11
C LEU A 11 21.87 42.43 19.27
N PRO A 12 23.05 41.86 19.04
CA PRO A 12 23.15 40.57 18.36
C PRO A 12 22.79 39.47 19.36
N LEU A 13 21.69 38.76 19.09
CA LEU A 13 21.34 37.54 19.80
C LEU A 13 22.27 36.42 19.31
N VAL A 14 23.34 36.14 20.06
CA VAL A 14 24.19 34.98 19.83
C VAL A 14 23.43 33.73 20.30
N VAL A 15 22.78 33.03 19.37
CA VAL A 15 22.23 31.69 19.61
C VAL A 15 23.38 30.70 19.47
N ALA A 16 23.92 30.23 20.60
CA ALA A 16 24.81 29.08 20.62
C ALA A 16 23.99 27.80 20.35
N ALA A 17 24.13 27.23 19.15
CA ALA A 17 23.56 25.93 18.82
C ALA A 17 24.41 24.82 19.44
N ALA A 18 23.94 24.23 20.53
CA ALA A 18 24.51 23.00 21.07
C ALA A 18 24.16 21.82 20.16
N ALA A 19 25.18 21.11 19.65
CA ALA A 19 25.04 19.89 18.88
C ALA A 19 24.59 18.74 19.79
N GLY A 20 23.27 18.55 19.90
CA GLY A 20 22.66 17.40 20.55
C GLY A 20 21.87 16.57 19.55
N VAL A 21 21.95 15.24 19.66
CA VAL A 21 20.90 14.36 19.13
C VAL A 21 19.56 14.88 19.68
N LEU A 22 18.54 15.03 18.82
CA LEU A 22 17.18 15.41 19.25
C LEU A 22 16.60 14.31 20.15
N VAL A 23 17.01 14.31 21.42
CA VAL A 23 16.37 13.53 22.47
C VAL A 23 15.12 14.29 22.86
N GLY A 24 13.96 13.82 22.39
CA GLY A 24 12.68 14.21 22.97
C GLY A 24 11.75 15.08 22.13
N ALA A 25 12.07 15.40 20.87
CA ALA A 25 11.02 15.84 19.94
C ALA A 25 10.05 14.67 19.68
N GLU A 26 8.73 14.91 19.75
CA GLU A 26 7.76 13.92 19.28
C GLU A 26 8.01 13.66 17.79
N ILE A 27 8.55 12.49 17.47
CA ILE A 27 8.73 12.09 16.07
C ILE A 27 7.36 12.00 15.39
N THR A 28 7.28 12.49 14.15
CA THR A 28 6.05 12.40 13.35
C THR A 28 5.71 10.94 13.02
N ALA A 29 4.46 10.68 12.62
CA ALA A 29 4.06 9.35 12.15
C ALA A 29 4.92 8.88 10.97
N GLU A 30 5.24 9.79 10.04
CA GLU A 30 6.08 9.53 8.87
C GLU A 30 7.53 9.20 9.27
N GLN A 31 8.11 9.94 10.22
CA GLN A 31 9.45 9.68 10.75
C GLN A 31 9.53 8.31 11.45
N ARG A 32 8.51 7.99 12.24
CA ARG A 32 8.39 6.69 12.92
C ARG A 32 8.28 5.55 11.91
N GLU A 33 7.42 5.70 10.91
CA GLU A 33 7.24 4.71 9.86
C GLU A 33 8.52 4.49 9.06
N PHE A 34 9.21 5.56 8.65
CA PHE A 34 10.47 5.46 7.94
C PHE A 34 11.53 4.71 8.74
N PHE A 35 11.63 4.99 10.05
CA PHE A 35 12.54 4.30 10.93
C PHE A 35 12.22 2.80 11.05
N GLU A 36 10.97 2.46 11.40
CA GLU A 36 10.57 1.08 11.66
C GLU A 36 10.55 0.22 10.38
N SER A 37 10.21 0.80 9.22
CA SER A 37 10.09 0.05 7.95
C SER A 37 11.37 0.01 7.11
N LYS A 38 12.27 1.01 7.22
CA LYS A 38 13.47 1.10 6.38
C LYS A 38 14.77 1.02 7.17
N VAL A 39 14.86 1.75 8.29
CA VAL A 39 16.12 1.91 9.03
C VAL A 39 16.38 0.72 9.95
N ARG A 40 15.44 0.39 10.84
CA ARG A 40 15.60 -0.70 11.81
C ARG A 40 15.87 -2.05 11.12
N PRO A 41 15.15 -2.45 10.04
CA PRO A 41 15.46 -3.69 9.32
C PRO A 41 16.88 -3.70 8.74
N LEU A 42 17.35 -2.58 8.21
CA LEU A 42 18.70 -2.46 7.65
C LEU A 42 19.77 -2.57 8.73
N LEU A 43 19.61 -1.87 9.85
CA LEU A 43 20.51 -1.99 11.01
C LEU A 43 20.52 -3.43 11.55
N ALA A 44 19.35 -4.07 11.64
CA ALA A 44 19.23 -5.43 12.12
C ALA A 44 19.90 -6.46 11.20
N ALA A 45 19.80 -6.27 9.89
CA ALA A 45 20.37 -7.16 8.90
C ALA A 45 21.89 -6.99 8.75
N LYS A 46 22.40 -5.76 8.80
CA LYS A 46 23.78 -5.43 8.42
C LYS A 46 24.68 -4.99 9.58
N CYS A 47 24.13 -4.55 10.72
CA CYS A 47 24.91 -3.95 11.81
C CYS A 47 24.85 -4.76 13.11
N TYR A 48 23.69 -5.33 13.47
CA TYR A 48 23.50 -5.92 14.81
C TYR A 48 24.35 -7.15 15.11
N THR A 49 24.89 -7.82 14.09
CA THR A 49 25.82 -8.95 14.30
C THR A 49 27.04 -8.54 15.15
N CYS A 50 27.50 -7.28 15.01
CA CYS A 50 28.68 -6.74 15.68
C CYS A 50 28.37 -5.54 16.59
N HIS A 51 27.27 -4.82 16.36
CA HIS A 51 26.93 -3.58 17.08
C HIS A 51 25.55 -3.67 17.75
N SER A 52 25.31 -4.73 18.52
CA SER A 52 24.09 -4.89 19.35
C SER A 52 24.43 -5.50 20.69
N GLN A 53 23.53 -5.37 21.67
CA GLN A 53 23.71 -5.95 23.01
C GLN A 53 23.82 -7.48 22.98
N GLN A 54 23.31 -8.11 21.91
CA GLN A 54 23.33 -9.56 21.69
C GLN A 54 24.48 -10.01 20.76
N ALA A 55 25.34 -9.09 20.33
CA ALA A 55 26.50 -9.44 19.51
C ALA A 55 27.45 -10.31 20.34
N LYS A 56 27.96 -11.40 19.75
CA LYS A 56 28.95 -12.28 20.41
C LYS A 56 30.20 -11.49 20.83
N ALA A 57 30.56 -10.48 20.04
CA ALA A 57 31.58 -9.50 20.38
C ALA A 57 31.11 -8.13 19.89
N VAL A 58 30.91 -7.20 20.82
CA VAL A 58 30.56 -5.80 20.51
C VAL A 58 31.81 -5.11 19.96
N LYS A 59 31.74 -4.61 18.73
CA LYS A 59 32.86 -3.93 18.06
C LYS A 59 32.82 -2.41 18.32
N GLY A 60 33.97 -1.85 18.68
CA GLY A 60 34.15 -0.40 18.87
C GLY A 60 33.25 0.21 19.95
N GLY A 61 32.88 -0.56 20.97
CA GLY A 61 32.00 -0.11 22.07
C GLY A 61 30.59 0.32 21.64
N LEU A 62 30.24 0.13 20.37
CA LEU A 62 29.09 0.76 19.72
C LEU A 62 27.87 -0.17 19.71
N LEU A 63 26.73 0.39 20.11
CA LEU A 63 25.42 -0.27 20.09
C LEU A 63 24.46 0.51 19.19
N LEU A 64 23.94 -0.14 18.15
CA LEU A 64 23.01 0.43 17.17
C LEU A 64 21.58 -0.12 17.31
N ASP A 65 21.32 -0.93 18.34
CA ASP A 65 20.05 -1.61 18.59
C ASP A 65 19.16 -0.93 19.63
N SER A 66 19.61 0.19 20.20
CA SER A 66 18.88 0.97 21.19
C SER A 66 19.19 2.46 21.08
N LEU A 67 18.24 3.32 21.47
CA LEU A 67 18.45 4.78 21.48
C LEU A 67 19.58 5.18 22.43
N SER A 68 19.64 4.55 23.61
CA SER A 68 20.69 4.80 24.60
C SER A 68 22.07 4.43 24.05
N GLY A 69 22.18 3.30 23.34
CA GLY A 69 23.39 2.88 22.63
C GLY A 69 23.81 3.88 21.57
N LEU A 70 22.88 4.28 20.71
CA LEU A 70 23.14 5.25 19.64
C LEU A 70 23.60 6.60 20.19
N THR A 71 22.96 7.08 21.25
CA THR A 71 23.26 8.38 21.88
C THR A 71 24.60 8.36 22.62
N LYS A 72 24.95 7.23 23.25
CA LYS A 72 26.25 7.04 23.90
C LYS A 72 27.40 7.08 22.90
N GLY A 73 27.19 6.59 21.68
CA GLY A 73 28.23 6.47 20.66
C GLY A 73 29.14 5.26 20.90
N GLY A 74 30.25 5.20 20.16
CA GLY A 74 31.27 4.16 20.28
C GLY A 74 32.56 4.68 20.92
N ASP A 75 33.60 3.85 20.93
CA ASP A 75 34.93 4.20 21.45
C ASP A 75 35.55 5.39 20.70
N SER A 76 35.12 5.63 19.45
CA SER A 76 35.51 6.77 18.60
C SER A 76 34.62 8.01 18.77
N GLY A 77 33.71 8.02 19.74
CA GLY A 77 32.81 9.15 20.03
C GLY A 77 31.41 9.03 19.38
N PRO A 78 30.71 10.17 19.20
CA PRO A 78 29.35 10.19 18.67
C PRO A 78 29.27 9.60 17.26
N VAL A 79 28.41 8.60 17.09
CA VAL A 79 28.30 7.87 15.82
C VAL A 79 27.36 8.52 14.81
N VAL A 80 26.38 9.28 15.31
CA VAL A 80 25.37 9.99 14.52
C VAL A 80 25.23 11.41 15.05
N VAL A 81 25.29 12.38 14.14
CA VAL A 81 25.01 13.80 14.38
C VAL A 81 23.69 14.12 13.68
N ALA A 82 22.64 14.35 14.47
CA ALA A 82 21.28 14.55 13.97
C ALA A 82 21.23 15.73 12.97
N GLY A 83 20.65 15.49 11.79
CA GLY A 83 20.55 16.48 10.71
C GLY A 83 21.83 16.68 9.91
N GLU A 84 22.96 16.09 10.31
CA GLU A 84 24.28 16.32 9.70
C GLU A 84 24.96 15.01 9.25
N PRO A 85 24.54 14.41 8.12
CA PRO A 85 25.15 13.16 7.63
C PRO A 85 26.65 13.25 7.40
N GLN A 86 27.14 14.41 6.95
CA GLN A 86 28.56 14.59 6.65
C GLN A 86 29.45 14.63 7.90
N LYS A 87 28.88 14.94 9.08
CA LYS A 87 29.58 14.90 10.36
C LYS A 87 29.37 13.59 11.13
N SER A 88 28.56 12.68 10.59
CA SER A 88 28.20 11.42 11.26
C SER A 88 29.19 10.31 10.90
N LEU A 89 29.89 9.78 11.91
CA LEU A 89 30.86 8.68 11.72
C LEU A 89 30.22 7.44 11.09
N LEU A 90 28.95 7.14 11.42
CA LEU A 90 28.19 6.05 10.78
C LEU A 90 28.17 6.19 9.26
N ILE A 91 27.92 7.40 8.76
CA ILE A 91 27.80 7.68 7.33
C ILE A 91 29.15 7.61 6.65
N ALA A 92 30.22 8.11 7.28
CA ALA A 92 31.58 7.97 6.79
C ALA A 92 31.99 6.48 6.68
N ALA A 93 31.68 5.68 7.71
CA ALA A 93 31.97 4.25 7.77
C ALA A 93 31.29 3.44 6.67
N ILE A 94 29.96 3.61 6.49
CA ILE A 94 29.21 2.88 5.45
C ILE A 94 29.53 3.32 4.03
N GLN A 95 30.07 4.54 3.87
CA GLN A 95 30.54 5.04 2.58
C GLN A 95 31.99 4.68 2.29
N TYR A 96 32.67 3.99 3.21
CA TYR A 96 34.09 3.62 3.12
C TYR A 96 34.98 4.86 2.94
N ARG A 97 34.64 5.95 3.66
CA ARG A 97 35.50 7.14 3.71
C ARG A 97 36.46 7.08 4.90
N ASP A 98 36.11 6.32 5.93
CA ASP A 98 36.90 6.04 7.13
C ASP A 98 36.37 4.74 7.76
N ASN A 99 37.18 3.98 8.51
CA ASN A 99 36.79 2.76 9.26
C ASN A 99 35.71 1.91 8.56
N GLU A 100 36.07 1.27 7.45
CA GLU A 100 35.16 0.60 6.51
C GLU A 100 34.21 -0.41 7.19
N MET A 101 32.89 -0.17 7.07
CA MET A 101 31.86 -1.03 7.64
C MET A 101 30.68 -1.21 6.68
N PRO A 102 30.08 -2.42 6.56
CA PRO A 102 30.49 -3.69 7.18
C PRO A 102 31.77 -4.27 6.55
N PRO A 103 32.62 -5.00 7.30
CA PRO A 103 33.88 -5.54 6.80
C PRO A 103 33.72 -6.59 5.69
N ASP A 104 32.57 -7.27 5.66
CA ASP A 104 32.28 -8.34 4.68
C ASP A 104 31.79 -7.80 3.33
N GLY A 105 31.73 -6.47 3.16
CA GLY A 105 31.38 -5.84 1.89
C GLY A 105 30.53 -4.58 2.06
N LYS A 106 30.76 -3.61 1.16
CA LYS A 106 30.11 -2.30 1.19
C LYS A 106 28.61 -2.43 0.98
N LEU A 107 27.83 -1.64 1.72
CA LEU A 107 26.39 -1.57 1.54
C LEU A 107 26.03 -1.10 0.12
N ALA A 108 24.91 -1.61 -0.40
CA ALA A 108 24.39 -1.14 -1.69
C ALA A 108 24.06 0.36 -1.61
N ALA A 109 24.20 1.08 -2.73
CA ALA A 109 23.99 2.54 -2.77
C ALA A 109 22.62 2.97 -2.20
N ARG A 110 21.56 2.18 -2.44
CA ARG A 110 20.23 2.43 -1.88
C ARG A 110 20.18 2.31 -0.35
N GLN A 111 20.90 1.35 0.22
CA GLN A 111 20.97 1.16 1.68
C GLN A 111 21.72 2.32 2.35
N ILE A 112 22.82 2.77 1.74
CA ILE A 112 23.54 3.97 2.18
C ILE A 112 22.60 5.19 2.13
N ALA A 113 21.88 5.38 1.03
CA ALA A 113 20.93 6.48 0.89
C ALA A 113 19.83 6.46 1.97
N THR A 114 19.33 5.28 2.35
CA THR A 114 18.36 5.14 3.45
C THR A 114 18.91 5.63 4.78
N LEU A 115 20.14 5.25 5.14
CA LEU A 115 20.77 5.67 6.40
C LEU A 115 21.15 7.15 6.37
N VAL A 116 21.60 7.67 5.23
CA VAL A 116 21.85 9.11 5.02
C VAL A 116 20.56 9.89 5.27
N LYS A 117 19.47 9.52 4.59
CA LYS A 117 18.16 10.17 4.75
C LYS A 117 17.66 10.12 6.19
N TRP A 118 17.85 9.00 6.88
CA TRP A 118 17.49 8.89 8.30
C TRP A 118 18.23 9.92 9.17
N VAL A 119 19.54 10.09 8.96
CA VAL A 119 20.33 11.10 9.67
C VAL A 119 19.88 12.52 9.29
N GLU A 120 19.60 12.79 8.02
CA GLU A 120 19.05 14.07 7.55
C GLU A 120 17.72 14.42 8.24
N MET A 121 16.87 13.42 8.51
CA MET A 121 15.61 13.58 9.23
C MET A 121 15.78 13.84 10.73
N GLY A 122 17.01 13.99 11.22
CA GLY A 122 17.32 14.17 12.64
C GLY A 122 17.53 12.85 13.39
N ALA A 123 17.77 11.75 12.67
CA ALA A 123 17.90 10.40 13.23
C ALA A 123 16.73 10.01 14.16
N PRO A 124 15.46 10.16 13.72
CA PRO A 124 14.31 9.91 14.59
C PRO A 124 14.34 8.48 15.12
N TRP A 125 14.18 8.34 16.43
CA TRP A 125 14.12 7.05 17.12
C TRP A 125 12.88 6.98 18.01
N PRO A 126 11.94 6.04 17.76
CA PRO A 126 10.73 5.93 18.56
C PRO A 126 11.03 5.54 20.02
N LYS A 127 10.61 6.36 21.01
CA LYS A 127 10.81 6.11 22.46
C LYS A 127 10.60 4.63 22.82
N GLU A 128 11.60 4.03 23.46
CA GLU A 128 11.59 2.63 23.90
C GLU A 128 11.01 2.57 25.32
N THR A 129 9.99 1.73 25.53
CA THR A 129 9.66 1.23 26.86
C THR A 129 10.61 0.08 27.14
N SER A 130 11.74 0.41 27.77
CA SER A 130 12.84 -0.46 28.24
C SER A 130 13.83 -1.02 27.20
N PRO A 131 15.15 -0.85 27.43
CA PRO A 131 16.20 -1.54 26.71
C PRO A 131 16.51 -2.87 27.40
N GLY A 132 16.45 -3.98 26.67
CA GLY A 132 17.04 -5.24 27.11
C GLY A 132 16.17 -6.48 26.88
N LEU A 133 16.83 -7.50 26.32
CA LEU A 133 16.39 -8.87 26.07
C LEU A 133 15.52 -9.08 24.81
N PRO A 134 15.77 -10.16 24.04
CA PRO A 134 14.71 -10.73 23.23
C PRO A 134 13.66 -11.16 24.26
N SER A 135 12.50 -10.51 24.27
CA SER A 135 11.40 -11.03 25.07
C SER A 135 11.26 -12.50 24.66
N GLN A 136 11.24 -13.40 25.64
CA GLN A 136 10.45 -14.62 25.50
C GLN A 136 9.22 -14.28 24.67
N ALA A 137 8.92 -15.05 23.62
CA ALA A 137 7.83 -14.76 22.69
C ALA A 137 6.67 -14.16 23.47
N LYS A 138 6.31 -12.89 23.18
CA LYS A 138 5.29 -12.16 23.95
C LYS A 138 4.11 -13.11 24.07
N GLN A 139 3.79 -13.54 25.30
CA GLN A 139 2.63 -14.39 25.51
C GLN A 139 1.41 -13.50 25.43
N TYR A 140 0.69 -13.59 24.32
CA TYR A 140 -0.52 -12.82 24.11
C TYR A 140 -1.69 -13.56 24.75
N ASN A 141 -2.34 -12.92 25.74
CA ASN A 141 -3.68 -13.32 26.14
C ASN A 141 -4.68 -12.74 25.14
N TRP A 142 -4.91 -13.47 24.05
CA TRP A 142 -5.75 -12.98 22.95
C TRP A 142 -7.17 -12.62 23.38
N GLN A 143 -7.77 -13.42 24.28
CA GLN A 143 -9.13 -13.16 24.75
C GLN A 143 -9.22 -11.89 25.60
N GLN A 144 -8.18 -11.58 26.38
CA GLN A 144 -8.12 -10.34 27.14
C GLN A 144 -7.95 -9.15 26.19
N LEU A 145 -7.00 -9.21 25.26
CA LEU A 145 -6.73 -8.14 24.30
C LEU A 145 -7.97 -7.77 23.48
N ARG A 146 -8.73 -8.77 23.00
CA ARG A 146 -9.97 -8.54 22.24
C ARG A 146 -11.06 -7.87 23.06
N ARG A 147 -11.06 -8.05 24.38
CA ARG A 147 -12.05 -7.44 25.29
C ARG A 147 -11.66 -6.03 25.73
N GLU A 148 -10.37 -5.76 25.93
CA GLU A 148 -9.92 -4.50 26.54
C GLU A 148 -9.98 -3.30 25.58
N HIS A 149 -9.67 -3.49 24.30
CA HIS A 149 -9.61 -2.37 23.36
C HIS A 149 -10.77 -2.41 22.35
N TRP A 150 -11.49 -1.29 22.24
CA TRP A 150 -12.71 -1.14 21.43
C TRP A 150 -12.54 -1.53 19.96
N ALA A 151 -11.34 -1.33 19.40
CA ALA A 151 -11.07 -1.63 17.98
C ALA A 151 -11.12 -3.14 17.67
N TRP A 152 -10.85 -4.00 18.67
CA TRP A 152 -10.89 -5.45 18.52
C TRP A 152 -12.27 -6.03 18.84
N GLN A 153 -13.19 -5.21 19.36
CA GLN A 153 -14.54 -5.64 19.67
C GLN A 153 -15.45 -5.58 18.44
N PRO A 154 -16.32 -6.58 18.23
CA PRO A 154 -17.31 -6.56 17.16
C PRO A 154 -18.14 -5.28 17.16
N VAL A 155 -18.49 -4.80 15.96
CA VAL A 155 -19.37 -3.64 15.81
C VAL A 155 -20.79 -4.04 16.26
N ARG A 156 -21.35 -3.29 17.21
CA ARG A 156 -22.72 -3.47 17.70
C ARG A 156 -23.53 -2.21 17.47
N ARG A 157 -24.84 -2.34 17.30
CA ARG A 157 -25.76 -1.20 17.26
C ARG A 157 -26.04 -0.73 18.69
N PRO A 158 -25.56 0.47 19.11
CA PRO A 158 -25.84 0.97 20.45
C PRO A 158 -27.31 1.39 20.60
N ALA A 159 -27.79 1.42 21.85
CA ALA A 159 -29.06 2.05 22.16
C ALA A 159 -28.99 3.57 21.92
N LEU A 160 -30.10 4.17 21.50
CA LEU A 160 -30.18 5.61 21.31
C LEU A 160 -30.18 6.32 22.67
N PRO A 161 -29.38 7.38 22.87
CA PRO A 161 -29.40 8.15 24.11
C PRO A 161 -30.71 8.93 24.25
N ALA A 162 -31.10 9.20 25.50
CA ALA A 162 -32.19 10.13 25.79
C ALA A 162 -31.76 11.57 25.49
N VAL A 163 -32.70 12.38 24.99
CA VAL A 163 -32.50 13.80 24.63
C VAL A 163 -33.69 14.62 25.12
N ASN A 164 -33.48 15.90 25.39
CA ASN A 164 -34.54 16.80 25.87
C ASN A 164 -35.42 17.32 24.74
N ASP A 165 -34.86 17.54 23.55
CA ASP A 165 -35.60 17.99 22.36
C ASP A 165 -35.64 16.92 21.25
N PRO A 166 -36.53 15.92 21.36
CA PRO A 166 -36.66 14.89 20.33
C PRO A 166 -37.23 15.44 19.00
N GLN A 167 -37.79 16.66 18.96
CA GLN A 167 -38.35 17.23 17.72
C GLN A 167 -37.27 17.71 16.75
N TRP A 168 -36.08 18.04 17.25
CA TRP A 168 -34.92 18.40 16.42
C TRP A 168 -34.35 17.20 15.64
N VAL A 169 -34.52 15.99 16.16
CA VAL A 169 -33.94 14.76 15.62
C VAL A 169 -34.62 14.36 14.30
N GLN A 170 -33.82 14.23 13.23
CA GLN A 170 -34.28 13.77 11.90
C GLN A 170 -33.93 12.30 11.65
N ASN A 171 -32.81 11.82 12.21
CA ASN A 171 -32.34 10.46 12.04
C ASN A 171 -31.63 9.92 13.32
N PRO A 172 -31.38 8.60 13.42
CA PRO A 172 -30.78 8.00 14.62
C PRO A 172 -29.42 8.57 15.05
N ILE A 173 -28.61 9.12 14.14
CA ILE A 173 -27.31 9.73 14.47
C ILE A 173 -27.51 11.02 15.27
N ASP A 174 -28.58 11.76 15.02
CA ASP A 174 -28.87 13.04 15.65
C ASP A 174 -29.09 12.90 17.16
N PHE A 175 -29.61 11.76 17.63
CA PHE A 175 -29.70 11.48 19.08
C PHE A 175 -28.33 11.55 19.76
N PHE A 176 -27.30 10.97 19.15
CA PHE A 176 -25.94 10.98 19.71
C PHE A 176 -25.31 12.37 19.69
N ILE A 177 -25.57 13.15 18.64
CA ILE A 177 -25.08 14.52 18.52
C ILE A 177 -25.77 15.42 19.54
N LEU A 178 -27.11 15.37 19.60
CA LEU A 178 -27.92 16.21 20.48
C LEU A 178 -27.64 15.90 21.96
N ALA A 179 -27.58 14.63 22.35
CA ALA A 179 -27.22 14.27 23.73
C ALA A 179 -25.85 14.83 24.15
N ARG A 180 -24.88 14.85 23.23
CA ARG A 180 -23.55 15.44 23.50
C ARG A 180 -23.59 16.97 23.60
N LEU A 181 -24.39 17.64 22.77
CA LEU A 181 -24.59 19.08 22.83
C LEU A 181 -25.30 19.50 24.12
N GLU A 182 -26.42 18.86 24.46
CA GLU A 182 -27.20 19.12 25.66
C GLU A 182 -26.37 18.93 26.93
N SER A 183 -25.63 17.82 27.04
CA SER A 183 -24.71 17.59 28.17
C SER A 183 -23.55 18.60 28.26
N ALA A 184 -23.24 19.29 27.16
CA ALA A 184 -22.25 20.36 27.13
C ALA A 184 -22.87 21.76 27.27
N GLY A 185 -24.19 21.87 27.49
CA GLY A 185 -24.91 23.15 27.52
C GLY A 185 -24.90 23.90 26.18
N MET A 186 -24.69 23.18 25.07
CA MET A 186 -24.65 23.74 23.72
C MET A 186 -25.97 23.50 23.00
N GLN A 187 -26.31 24.42 22.10
CA GLN A 187 -27.46 24.30 21.21
C GLN A 187 -27.01 23.86 19.81
N PRO A 188 -27.86 23.14 19.06
CA PRO A 188 -27.60 22.84 17.66
C PRO A 188 -27.30 24.09 16.83
N ALA A 189 -26.40 23.95 15.85
CA ALA A 189 -26.15 25.02 14.90
C ALA A 189 -27.35 25.24 13.98
N ILE A 190 -27.55 26.48 13.54
CA ILE A 190 -28.57 26.79 12.53
C ILE A 190 -28.29 26.03 11.22
N ALA A 191 -29.35 25.60 10.55
CA ALA A 191 -29.22 24.95 9.25
C ALA A 191 -28.57 25.89 8.23
N ALA A 192 -27.69 25.36 7.39
CA ALA A 192 -27.12 26.12 6.28
C ALA A 192 -28.22 26.44 5.25
N ASP A 193 -28.12 27.60 4.59
CA ASP A 193 -29.02 27.95 3.51
C ASP A 193 -28.89 26.99 2.30
N LYS A 194 -29.92 26.95 1.46
CA LYS A 194 -29.99 26.04 0.30
C LYS A 194 -28.78 26.17 -0.63
N ARG A 195 -28.27 27.39 -0.85
CA ARG A 195 -27.12 27.61 -1.75
C ARG A 195 -25.85 26.98 -1.19
N ASN A 196 -25.59 27.17 0.10
CA ASN A 196 -24.44 26.58 0.78
C ASN A 196 -24.56 25.05 0.87
N LEU A 197 -25.75 24.52 1.18
CA LEU A 197 -26.00 23.07 1.20
C LEU A 197 -25.73 22.43 -0.17
N LEU A 198 -26.29 23.00 -1.25
CA LEU A 198 -26.11 22.45 -2.60
C LEU A 198 -24.65 22.49 -3.04
N ARG A 199 -23.97 23.62 -2.81
CA ARG A 199 -22.56 23.76 -3.18
C ARG A 199 -21.69 22.73 -2.45
N ARG A 200 -21.90 22.51 -1.15
CA ARG A 200 -21.17 21.50 -0.37
C ARG A 200 -21.43 20.10 -0.90
N ALA A 201 -22.69 19.71 -1.08
CA ALA A 201 -23.05 18.39 -1.60
C ALA A 201 -22.38 18.09 -2.96
N TYR A 202 -22.42 19.04 -3.89
CA TYR A 202 -21.77 18.91 -5.20
C TYR A 202 -20.24 18.80 -5.07
N LEU A 203 -19.63 19.72 -4.33
CA LEU A 203 -18.18 19.70 -4.15
C LEU A 203 -17.69 18.50 -3.34
N ASP A 204 -18.50 17.91 -2.46
CA ASP A 204 -18.11 16.77 -1.62
C ASP A 204 -18.36 15.42 -2.33
N LEU A 205 -19.38 15.33 -3.18
CA LEU A 205 -19.75 14.08 -3.87
C LEU A 205 -19.13 13.96 -5.25
N THR A 206 -19.04 15.05 -6.03
CA THR A 206 -18.54 14.99 -7.42
C THR A 206 -17.26 15.79 -7.63
N GLY A 207 -16.96 16.75 -6.74
CA GLY A 207 -15.81 17.64 -6.90
C GLY A 207 -15.98 18.74 -7.92
N LEU A 208 -17.19 18.87 -8.47
CA LEU A 208 -17.57 19.93 -9.38
C LEU A 208 -18.60 20.82 -8.70
N PRO A 209 -18.62 22.14 -8.98
CA PRO A 209 -19.69 23.01 -8.50
C PRO A 209 -21.02 22.70 -9.23
N PRO A 210 -22.17 23.02 -8.62
CA PRO A 210 -23.46 22.95 -9.32
C PRO A 210 -23.53 24.00 -10.43
N THR A 211 -24.25 23.69 -11.51
CA THR A 211 -24.59 24.66 -12.56
C THR A 211 -25.57 25.71 -12.04
N PRO A 212 -25.66 26.90 -12.68
CA PRO A 212 -26.68 27.90 -12.32
C PRO A 212 -28.12 27.37 -12.40
N GLY A 213 -28.41 26.49 -13.37
CA GLY A 213 -29.72 25.87 -13.52
C GLY A 213 -30.06 24.93 -12.38
N GLU A 214 -29.12 24.07 -11.96
CA GLU A 214 -29.30 23.17 -10.81
C GLU A 214 -29.46 23.96 -9.51
N MET A 215 -28.73 25.07 -9.35
CA MET A 215 -28.85 25.97 -8.19
C MET A 215 -30.24 26.59 -8.10
N LYS A 216 -30.76 27.10 -9.23
CA LYS A 216 -32.12 27.65 -9.30
C LYS A 216 -33.15 26.57 -8.97
N ALA A 217 -33.07 25.41 -9.62
CA ALA A 217 -34.01 24.31 -9.42
C ALA A 217 -34.10 23.86 -7.96
N PHE A 218 -32.98 23.68 -7.27
CA PHE A 218 -32.98 23.30 -5.85
C PHE A 218 -33.50 24.42 -4.94
N SER A 219 -33.18 25.68 -5.26
CA SER A 219 -33.63 26.82 -4.45
C SER A 219 -35.16 26.94 -4.47
N GLU A 220 -35.78 26.68 -5.62
CA GLU A 220 -37.21 26.73 -5.86
C GLU A 220 -37.96 25.46 -5.40
N ASP A 221 -37.26 24.34 -5.22
CA ASP A 221 -37.85 23.07 -4.78
C ASP A 221 -38.29 23.13 -3.30
N GLN A 222 -39.61 23.03 -3.06
CA GLN A 222 -40.22 23.09 -1.73
C GLN A 222 -40.59 21.71 -1.18
N ARG A 223 -40.25 20.63 -1.87
CA ARG A 223 -40.55 19.28 -1.38
C ARG A 223 -39.75 19.00 -0.10
N PRO A 224 -40.34 18.28 0.87
CA PRO A 224 -39.65 17.95 2.13
C PRO A 224 -38.41 17.07 1.92
N ASP A 225 -38.35 16.30 0.83
CA ASP A 225 -37.23 15.42 0.46
C ASP A 225 -36.27 16.04 -0.57
N ALA A 226 -36.40 17.32 -0.91
CA ALA A 226 -35.64 17.97 -1.99
C ALA A 226 -34.12 17.75 -1.89
N TYR A 227 -33.57 17.85 -0.67
CA TYR A 227 -32.14 17.65 -0.45
C TYR A 227 -31.72 16.18 -0.62
N GLN A 228 -32.51 15.23 -0.13
CA GLN A 228 -32.25 13.80 -0.30
C GLN A 228 -32.20 13.44 -1.79
N ARG A 229 -33.15 13.94 -2.59
CA ARG A 229 -33.18 13.71 -4.03
C ARG A 229 -31.94 14.27 -4.75
N VAL A 230 -31.40 15.40 -4.27
CA VAL A 230 -30.13 15.94 -4.76
C VAL A 230 -28.99 14.97 -4.46
N ILE A 231 -28.89 14.48 -3.22
CA ILE A 231 -27.86 13.51 -2.83
C ILE A 231 -27.94 12.24 -3.67
N ASP A 232 -29.14 11.64 -3.81
CA ASP A 232 -29.35 10.45 -4.63
C ASP A 232 -28.96 10.67 -6.09
N ASN A 233 -29.30 11.85 -6.65
CA ASN A 233 -28.87 12.21 -8.01
C ASN A 233 -27.35 12.34 -8.13
N LEU A 234 -26.69 12.92 -7.14
CA LEU A 234 -25.24 13.10 -7.16
C LEU A 234 -24.49 11.77 -6.99
N LEU A 235 -24.98 10.86 -6.14
CA LEU A 235 -24.41 9.52 -5.98
C LEU A 235 -24.54 8.68 -7.26
N ALA A 236 -25.62 8.88 -8.03
CA ALA A 236 -25.84 8.20 -9.30
C ALA A 236 -25.02 8.78 -10.49
N ARG A 237 -24.31 9.89 -10.30
CA ARG A 237 -23.53 10.53 -11.38
C ARG A 237 -22.19 9.83 -11.59
N PRO A 238 -21.71 9.70 -12.85
CA PRO A 238 -20.39 9.13 -13.13
C PRO A 238 -19.24 9.79 -12.36
N GLN A 239 -19.35 11.10 -12.12
CA GLN A 239 -18.35 11.90 -11.41
C GLN A 239 -18.20 11.51 -9.94
N TYR A 240 -19.21 10.88 -9.33
CA TYR A 240 -19.08 10.34 -7.98
C TYR A 240 -17.99 9.28 -7.91
N GLY A 241 -18.07 8.26 -8.78
CA GLY A 241 -17.08 7.22 -8.88
C GLY A 241 -15.71 7.72 -9.33
N GLU A 242 -15.64 8.74 -10.19
CA GLU A 242 -14.36 9.35 -10.58
C GLU A 242 -13.68 10.02 -9.39
N ARG A 243 -14.43 10.78 -8.59
CA ARG A 243 -13.93 11.44 -7.39
C ARG A 243 -13.52 10.42 -6.31
N TRP A 244 -14.41 9.49 -5.98
CA TRP A 244 -14.19 8.54 -4.89
C TRP A 244 -13.21 7.42 -5.27
N GLY A 245 -13.22 7.01 -6.53
CA GLY A 245 -12.23 6.11 -7.09
C GLY A 245 -10.81 6.66 -6.93
N ARG A 246 -10.59 7.97 -7.15
CA ARG A 246 -9.29 8.61 -6.92
C ARG A 246 -8.78 8.42 -5.49
N HIS A 247 -9.65 8.62 -4.49
CA HIS A 247 -9.27 8.43 -3.08
C HIS A 247 -8.88 6.97 -2.78
N TRP A 248 -9.57 6.01 -3.38
CA TRP A 248 -9.22 4.60 -3.24
C TRP A 248 -7.91 4.25 -3.97
N LEU A 249 -7.65 4.85 -5.12
CA LEU A 249 -6.44 4.61 -5.90
C LEU A 249 -5.17 5.06 -5.15
N ASP A 250 -5.28 6.10 -4.31
CA ASP A 250 -4.20 6.48 -3.38
C ASP A 250 -3.91 5.36 -2.36
N VAL A 251 -4.96 4.74 -1.80
CA VAL A 251 -4.84 3.57 -0.89
C VAL A 251 -4.24 2.36 -1.61
N ALA A 252 -4.63 2.14 -2.86
CA ALA A 252 -4.11 1.07 -3.71
C ALA A 252 -2.68 1.33 -4.22
N ARG A 253 -2.10 2.50 -3.92
CA ARG A 253 -0.78 2.94 -4.42
C ARG A 253 -0.70 2.87 -5.95
N TYR A 254 -1.82 3.17 -6.59
CA TYR A 254 -1.96 3.06 -8.03
C TYR A 254 -0.99 4.02 -8.73
N SER A 255 -0.32 3.51 -9.76
CA SER A 255 0.35 4.34 -10.74
C SER A 255 0.31 3.67 -12.10
N ASP A 256 0.41 4.44 -13.18
CA ASP A 256 0.56 3.90 -14.54
C ASP A 256 1.94 3.25 -14.77
N GLY A 257 2.74 3.03 -13.72
CA GLY A 257 4.06 2.42 -13.74
C GLY A 257 4.33 1.64 -12.45
N LEU A 258 5.60 1.43 -12.14
CA LEU A 258 6.04 0.74 -10.91
C LEU A 258 6.40 1.72 -9.77
N GLY A 259 5.91 2.96 -9.84
CA GLY A 259 6.08 3.98 -8.78
C GLY A 259 7.48 4.59 -8.61
N GLY A 260 8.46 4.26 -9.46
CA GLY A 260 9.82 4.82 -9.41
C GLY A 260 10.17 5.73 -10.59
N PHE A 261 11.03 6.73 -10.36
CA PHE A 261 11.58 7.59 -11.43
C PHE A 261 12.28 6.75 -12.52
N GLY A 262 11.96 7.02 -13.78
CA GLY A 262 12.55 6.34 -14.94
C GLY A 262 12.06 4.90 -15.18
N GLN A 263 11.09 4.40 -14.41
CA GLN A 263 10.50 3.09 -14.67
C GLN A 263 9.49 3.13 -15.82
N PRO A 264 9.41 2.06 -16.64
CA PRO A 264 8.49 2.02 -17.78
C PRO A 264 7.04 2.06 -17.30
N ARG A 265 6.17 2.64 -18.13
CA ARG A 265 4.73 2.56 -17.91
C ARG A 265 4.27 1.11 -18.02
N LEU A 266 3.37 0.71 -17.14
CA LEU A 266 2.69 -0.58 -17.20
C LEU A 266 1.54 -0.46 -18.20
N PRO A 267 1.59 -1.15 -19.36
CA PRO A 267 0.51 -1.10 -20.33
C PRO A 267 -0.76 -1.63 -19.68
N HIS A 268 -1.92 -1.02 -19.95
CA HIS A 268 -3.21 -1.44 -19.40
C HIS A 268 -3.43 -1.26 -17.88
N ALA A 269 -2.54 -0.59 -17.15
CA ALA A 269 -2.77 -0.28 -15.72
C ALA A 269 -4.11 0.45 -15.49
N TYR A 270 -4.51 1.31 -16.44
CA TYR A 270 -5.76 2.07 -16.41
C TYR A 270 -7.02 1.20 -16.25
N GLN A 271 -6.97 -0.08 -16.60
CA GLN A 271 -8.12 -0.96 -16.46
C GLN A 271 -8.53 -1.17 -15.00
N TYR A 272 -7.58 -1.19 -14.07
CA TYR A 272 -7.86 -1.25 -12.63
C TYR A 272 -8.43 0.09 -12.11
N ARG A 273 -7.90 1.22 -12.60
CA ARG A 273 -8.45 2.56 -12.32
C ARG A 273 -9.91 2.64 -12.74
N ASP A 274 -10.21 2.25 -13.97
CA ASP A 274 -11.56 2.32 -14.53
C ASP A 274 -12.50 1.33 -13.83
N TRP A 275 -12.01 0.13 -13.47
CA TRP A 275 -12.77 -0.80 -12.64
C TRP A 275 -13.10 -0.23 -11.25
N THR A 276 -12.15 0.47 -10.62
CA THR A 276 -12.37 1.12 -9.33
C THR A 276 -13.48 2.17 -9.44
N THR A 277 -13.38 3.07 -10.42
CA THR A 277 -14.41 4.09 -10.70
C THR A 277 -15.79 3.45 -10.93
N ARG A 278 -15.87 2.41 -11.77
CA ARG A 278 -17.12 1.69 -12.03
C ARG A 278 -17.67 1.00 -10.79
N SER A 279 -16.81 0.48 -9.92
CA SER A 279 -17.21 -0.21 -8.69
C SER A 279 -17.93 0.74 -7.72
N PHE A 280 -17.45 1.99 -7.57
CA PHE A 280 -18.16 3.02 -6.82
C PHE A 280 -19.49 3.41 -7.48
N ASN A 281 -19.50 3.64 -8.80
CA ASN A 281 -20.71 4.08 -9.51
C ASN A 281 -21.84 3.04 -9.52
N ARG A 282 -21.51 1.74 -9.48
CA ARG A 282 -22.52 0.66 -9.41
C ARG A 282 -22.88 0.25 -7.98
N ASP A 283 -22.36 0.96 -6.98
CA ASP A 283 -22.54 0.66 -5.55
C ASP A 283 -22.20 -0.79 -5.20
N LEU A 284 -21.00 -1.24 -5.61
CA LEU A 284 -20.55 -2.60 -5.33
C LEU A 284 -20.45 -2.81 -3.81
N PRO A 285 -21.09 -3.85 -3.24
CA PRO A 285 -20.99 -4.12 -1.81
C PRO A 285 -19.53 -4.19 -1.34
N TYR A 286 -19.22 -3.50 -0.25
CA TYR A 286 -17.83 -3.28 0.16
C TYR A 286 -17.09 -4.59 0.48
N ASP A 287 -17.78 -5.59 1.00
CA ASP A 287 -17.22 -6.94 1.21
C ASP A 287 -16.81 -7.59 -0.12
N GLN A 288 -17.63 -7.46 -1.17
CA GLN A 288 -17.30 -7.95 -2.50
C GLN A 288 -16.15 -7.15 -3.12
N PHE A 289 -16.15 -5.82 -2.97
CA PHE A 289 -15.08 -4.95 -3.44
C PHE A 289 -13.72 -5.35 -2.87
N ILE A 290 -13.66 -5.73 -1.58
CA ILE A 290 -12.44 -6.24 -0.96
C ILE A 290 -12.09 -7.64 -1.47
N ARG A 291 -13.07 -8.57 -1.51
CA ARG A 291 -12.83 -9.95 -1.94
C ARG A 291 -12.25 -10.02 -3.34
N LEU A 292 -12.79 -9.25 -4.27
CA LEU A 292 -12.32 -9.20 -5.65
C LEU A 292 -10.90 -8.64 -5.75
N GLN A 293 -10.52 -7.67 -4.93
CA GLN A 293 -9.16 -7.09 -4.94
C GLN A 293 -8.10 -8.04 -4.35
N ILE A 294 -8.47 -8.87 -3.38
CA ILE A 294 -7.55 -9.85 -2.78
C ILE A 294 -7.49 -11.12 -3.63
N ALA A 295 -8.64 -11.71 -3.97
CA ALA A 295 -8.71 -13.05 -4.54
C ALA A 295 -9.02 -13.09 -6.05
N GLY A 296 -9.52 -11.99 -6.62
CA GLY A 296 -10.05 -11.96 -7.98
C GLY A 296 -11.41 -12.66 -8.12
N PRO A 297 -12.06 -12.54 -9.29
CA PRO A 297 -13.26 -13.31 -9.61
C PRO A 297 -12.94 -14.79 -9.86
N THR A 298 -13.96 -15.64 -9.85
CA THR A 298 -13.83 -17.05 -10.27
C THR A 298 -13.61 -17.17 -11.77
N GLU A 299 -14.33 -16.36 -12.55
CA GLU A 299 -14.27 -16.36 -14.02
C GLU A 299 -13.22 -15.38 -14.54
N PRO A 300 -12.25 -15.82 -15.37
CA PRO A 300 -11.16 -14.97 -15.87
C PRO A 300 -11.59 -13.80 -16.77
N ASP A 301 -12.72 -13.91 -17.46
CA ASP A 301 -13.27 -12.90 -18.38
C ASP A 301 -14.34 -12.00 -17.71
N SER A 302 -14.57 -12.17 -16.41
CA SER A 302 -15.46 -11.32 -15.63
C SER A 302 -15.08 -9.85 -15.76
N ALA A 303 -16.07 -8.95 -15.81
CA ALA A 303 -15.85 -7.50 -15.74
C ALA A 303 -15.06 -7.05 -14.49
N ASP A 304 -14.96 -7.93 -13.49
CA ASP A 304 -14.21 -7.74 -12.24
C ASP A 304 -12.79 -8.31 -12.25
N ALA A 305 -12.35 -8.94 -13.35
CA ALA A 305 -10.99 -9.45 -13.49
C ALA A 305 -9.89 -8.39 -13.22
N PRO A 306 -10.06 -7.09 -13.56
CA PRO A 306 -9.07 -6.06 -13.22
C PRO A 306 -8.89 -5.83 -11.72
N ALA A 307 -9.80 -6.28 -10.84
CA ALA A 307 -9.80 -5.96 -9.40
C ALA A 307 -8.48 -6.32 -8.69
N THR A 308 -7.84 -7.42 -9.07
CA THR A 308 -6.55 -7.83 -8.49
C THR A 308 -5.41 -6.87 -8.81
N GLY A 309 -5.64 -5.86 -9.66
CA GLY A 309 -4.79 -4.68 -9.83
C GLY A 309 -4.36 -4.03 -8.52
N PHE A 310 -5.19 -4.08 -7.46
CA PHE A 310 -4.81 -3.62 -6.11
C PHE A 310 -3.50 -4.23 -5.61
N LEU A 311 -3.24 -5.50 -5.92
CA LEU A 311 -2.01 -6.22 -5.55
C LEU A 311 -1.08 -6.51 -6.73
N ALA A 312 -1.54 -6.39 -7.96
CA ALA A 312 -0.72 -6.64 -9.15
C ALA A 312 0.01 -5.37 -9.62
N LEU A 313 -0.58 -4.19 -9.36
CA LEU A 313 -0.02 -2.87 -9.66
C LEU A 313 0.68 -2.29 -8.42
N GLY A 314 1.51 -1.28 -8.63
CA GLY A 314 2.33 -0.69 -7.57
C GLY A 314 3.76 -1.24 -7.52
N PRO A 315 4.54 -0.88 -6.50
CA PRO A 315 5.95 -1.22 -6.43
C PRO A 315 6.21 -2.73 -6.56
N THR A 316 7.19 -3.07 -7.39
CA THR A 316 7.79 -4.41 -7.44
C THR A 316 9.28 -4.22 -7.53
N TYR A 317 10.00 -4.79 -6.56
CA TYR A 317 11.43 -4.56 -6.41
C TYR A 317 12.19 -5.64 -7.16
N LYS A 318 13.13 -5.20 -8.01
CA LYS A 318 14.02 -6.07 -8.77
C LYS A 318 15.43 -5.95 -8.22
N SER A 319 16.10 -7.09 -8.11
CA SER A 319 17.54 -7.15 -7.84
C SER A 319 18.31 -6.72 -9.07
N ASP A 320 19.46 -6.09 -8.85
CA ASP A 320 20.47 -5.82 -9.88
C ASP A 320 21.25 -7.09 -10.31
N GLY A 321 20.96 -8.23 -9.68
CA GLY A 321 21.56 -9.52 -9.99
C GLY A 321 22.99 -9.70 -9.44
N GLY A 322 23.50 -8.71 -8.69
CA GLY A 322 24.90 -8.68 -8.23
C GLY A 322 25.27 -9.79 -7.24
N ASP A 323 24.34 -10.18 -6.35
CA ASP A 323 24.57 -11.23 -5.35
C ASP A 323 23.26 -11.82 -4.76
N PRO A 324 23.29 -12.96 -4.06
CA PRO A 324 22.11 -13.57 -3.44
C PRO A 324 21.40 -12.75 -2.35
N ASP A 325 22.09 -11.89 -1.60
CA ASP A 325 21.46 -10.94 -0.66
C ASP A 325 20.63 -9.91 -1.42
N SER A 326 21.13 -9.37 -2.54
CA SER A 326 20.38 -8.42 -3.38
C SER A 326 19.05 -9.04 -3.85
N LYS A 327 19.06 -10.31 -4.28
CA LYS A 327 17.85 -11.05 -4.65
C LYS A 327 16.90 -11.24 -3.48
N ALA A 328 17.41 -11.68 -2.33
CA ALA A 328 16.62 -11.87 -1.11
C ALA A 328 16.00 -10.56 -0.62
N GLN A 329 16.74 -9.45 -0.69
CA GLN A 329 16.27 -8.13 -0.30
C GLN A 329 15.12 -7.66 -1.20
N ALA A 330 15.28 -7.75 -2.53
CA ALA A 330 14.23 -7.35 -3.48
C ALA A 330 12.94 -8.17 -3.31
N GLN A 331 13.07 -9.48 -3.08
CA GLN A 331 11.92 -10.33 -2.76
C GLN A 331 11.26 -9.89 -1.45
N SER A 332 12.06 -9.63 -0.41
CA SER A 332 11.56 -9.22 0.90
C SER A 332 10.86 -7.86 0.86
N GLU A 333 11.38 -6.89 0.10
CA GLU A 333 10.74 -5.59 -0.13
C GLU A 333 9.41 -5.71 -0.89
N THR A 334 9.34 -6.61 -1.88
CA THR A 334 8.09 -6.85 -2.61
C THR A 334 7.03 -7.50 -1.71
N LEU A 335 7.41 -8.48 -0.89
CA LEU A 335 6.48 -9.09 0.07
C LEU A 335 5.98 -8.10 1.11
N ASP A 336 6.89 -7.29 1.64
CA ASP A 336 6.58 -6.26 2.62
C ASP A 336 5.59 -5.23 2.05
N ASP A 337 5.80 -4.75 0.82
CA ASP A 337 4.86 -3.83 0.16
C ASP A 337 3.45 -4.42 0.02
N ARG A 338 3.33 -5.72 -0.29
CA ARG A 338 2.02 -6.39 -0.40
C ARG A 338 1.34 -6.58 0.95
N VAL A 339 2.09 -6.98 1.98
CA VAL A 339 1.56 -7.06 3.36
C VAL A 339 1.13 -5.69 3.85
N ASP A 340 1.92 -4.65 3.61
CA ASP A 340 1.64 -3.28 4.04
C ASP A 340 0.40 -2.72 3.34
N THR A 341 0.34 -2.83 2.00
CA THR A 341 -0.80 -2.35 1.19
C THR A 341 -2.10 -3.06 1.60
N PHE A 342 -2.05 -4.38 1.80
CA PHE A 342 -3.20 -5.14 2.30
C PHE A 342 -3.61 -4.71 3.72
N SER A 343 -2.66 -4.69 4.66
CA SER A 343 -2.97 -4.50 6.08
C SER A 343 -3.39 -3.06 6.41
N ARG A 344 -2.74 -2.05 5.83
CA ARG A 344 -3.19 -0.66 5.96
C ARG A 344 -4.46 -0.42 5.16
N GLY A 345 -4.54 -0.94 3.94
CA GLY A 345 -5.67 -0.76 3.05
C GLY A 345 -6.97 -1.30 3.63
N PHE A 346 -6.98 -2.54 4.14
CA PHE A 346 -8.22 -3.19 4.58
C PHE A 346 -8.40 -3.31 6.09
N LEU A 347 -7.31 -3.23 6.88
CA LEU A 347 -7.37 -3.42 8.33
C LEU A 347 -6.95 -2.16 9.09
N GLY A 348 -6.33 -1.18 8.44
CA GLY A 348 -5.79 0.01 9.11
C GLY A 348 -4.69 -0.33 10.12
N LEU A 349 -3.93 -1.39 9.86
CA LEU A 349 -2.86 -1.89 10.73
C LEU A 349 -1.51 -1.83 10.02
N THR A 350 -0.46 -1.51 10.77
CA THR A 350 0.92 -1.48 10.29
C THR A 350 1.62 -2.83 10.47
N VAL A 351 1.04 -3.89 9.91
CA VAL A 351 1.55 -5.27 10.09
C VAL A 351 3.00 -5.41 9.64
N SER A 352 3.43 -4.64 8.62
CA SER A 352 4.81 -4.62 8.13
C SER A 352 5.87 -4.26 9.18
N CYS A 353 5.50 -3.53 10.24
CA CYS A 353 6.42 -3.30 11.36
C CYS A 353 6.78 -4.60 12.11
N ALA A 354 5.97 -5.66 11.97
CA ALA A 354 6.24 -6.97 12.56
C ALA A 354 7.22 -7.85 11.76
N ARG A 355 7.79 -7.34 10.66
CA ARG A 355 8.69 -8.10 9.76
C ARG A 355 9.96 -8.60 10.44
N CYS A 356 10.53 -7.78 11.32
CA CYS A 356 11.85 -8.05 11.94
C CYS A 356 11.73 -8.52 13.39
N HIS A 357 10.68 -8.09 14.09
CA HIS A 357 10.38 -8.42 15.48
C HIS A 357 8.88 -8.23 15.71
N ASP A 358 8.35 -8.72 16.83
CA ASP A 358 6.94 -8.53 17.16
C ASP A 358 6.57 -7.06 17.16
N HIS A 359 5.37 -6.75 16.66
CA HIS A 359 4.91 -5.38 16.54
C HIS A 359 4.98 -4.66 17.89
N LYS A 360 5.40 -3.39 17.83
CA LYS A 360 5.75 -2.63 19.04
C LYS A 360 4.54 -2.36 19.93
N PHE A 361 3.42 -1.97 19.32
CA PHE A 361 2.21 -1.51 20.02
C PHE A 361 1.06 -2.50 19.88
N ASP A 362 0.71 -2.83 18.64
CA ASP A 362 -0.33 -3.82 18.37
C ASP A 362 0.12 -5.26 18.66
N PRO A 363 -0.83 -6.15 19.03
CA PRO A 363 -0.53 -7.55 19.34
C PRO A 363 -0.37 -8.39 18.07
N ILE A 364 0.64 -8.05 17.27
CA ILE A 364 0.95 -8.70 15.99
C ILE A 364 2.33 -9.35 16.12
N PRO A 365 2.41 -10.65 16.38
CA PRO A 365 3.68 -11.35 16.44
C PRO A 365 4.32 -11.43 15.06
N THR A 366 5.63 -11.60 15.03
CA THR A 366 6.43 -11.75 13.81
C THR A 366 5.88 -12.88 12.93
N ILE A 367 5.42 -13.97 13.54
CA ILE A 367 4.86 -15.12 12.81
C ILE A 367 3.58 -14.76 12.04
N ASP A 368 2.74 -13.84 12.52
CA ASP A 368 1.54 -13.39 11.82
C ASP A 368 1.89 -12.56 10.57
N TYR A 369 2.97 -11.77 10.62
CA TYR A 369 3.50 -11.12 9.43
C TYR A 369 3.92 -12.15 8.38
N TYR A 370 4.67 -13.18 8.77
CA TYR A 370 5.11 -14.22 7.83
C TYR A 370 3.98 -15.15 7.37
N ALA A 371 2.91 -15.30 8.16
CA ALA A 371 1.69 -15.97 7.74
C ALA A 371 1.02 -15.23 6.56
N LEU A 372 0.91 -13.89 6.63
CA LEU A 372 0.43 -13.07 5.52
C LEU A 372 1.43 -12.98 4.36
N ALA A 373 2.72 -12.80 4.65
CA ALA A 373 3.77 -12.76 3.63
C ALA A 373 3.82 -14.08 2.85
N GLY A 374 3.59 -15.21 3.53
CA GLY A 374 3.46 -16.53 2.91
C GLY A 374 2.33 -16.58 1.88
N VAL A 375 1.20 -15.91 2.11
CA VAL A 375 0.12 -15.82 1.11
C VAL A 375 0.64 -15.15 -0.17
N PHE A 376 1.25 -13.97 -0.05
CA PHE A 376 1.74 -13.21 -1.20
C PHE A 376 2.99 -13.83 -1.86
N ASN A 377 3.82 -14.56 -1.11
CA ASN A 377 4.98 -15.29 -1.64
C ASN A 377 4.57 -16.43 -2.58
N ASN A 378 3.32 -16.89 -2.49
CA ASN A 378 2.73 -17.88 -3.39
C ASN A 378 1.90 -17.24 -4.51
N THR A 379 2.23 -16.00 -4.89
CA THR A 379 1.57 -15.29 -5.99
C THR A 379 2.60 -14.78 -6.99
N ARG A 380 2.14 -14.42 -8.19
CA ARG A 380 2.93 -13.68 -9.18
C ARG A 380 2.03 -12.72 -9.96
N SER A 381 2.58 -11.56 -10.33
CA SER A 381 1.90 -10.66 -11.27
C SER A 381 1.93 -11.27 -12.69
N ALA A 382 0.83 -11.15 -13.41
CA ALA A 382 0.68 -11.63 -14.77
C ALA A 382 -0.13 -10.64 -15.61
N ILE A 383 0.16 -10.57 -16.90
CA ILE A 383 -0.70 -9.91 -17.89
C ILE A 383 -1.63 -10.97 -18.45
N SER A 384 -2.93 -10.82 -18.20
CA SER A 384 -3.97 -11.78 -18.61
C SER A 384 -4.85 -11.17 -19.70
N PRO A 385 -5.36 -11.97 -20.65
CA PRO A 385 -6.39 -11.53 -21.58
C PRO A 385 -7.61 -10.96 -20.84
N PHE A 386 -8.19 -9.88 -21.34
CA PHE A 386 -9.43 -9.29 -20.85
C PHE A 386 -10.51 -9.34 -21.93
N ALA A 387 -10.78 -10.55 -22.40
CA ALA A 387 -11.82 -10.83 -23.38
C ALA A 387 -12.33 -12.26 -23.18
N PRO A 388 -13.54 -12.56 -23.68
CA PRO A 388 -14.06 -13.92 -23.73
C PRO A 388 -13.09 -14.92 -24.37
N ALA A 389 -13.11 -16.16 -23.91
CA ALA A 389 -12.15 -17.20 -24.30
C ALA A 389 -12.18 -17.51 -25.80
N ASP A 390 -13.35 -17.44 -26.44
CA ASP A 390 -13.53 -17.64 -27.88
C ASP A 390 -12.81 -16.55 -28.70
N ILE A 391 -12.91 -15.28 -28.30
CA ILE A 391 -12.17 -14.16 -28.92
C ILE A 391 -10.66 -14.36 -28.78
N VAL A 392 -10.21 -14.79 -27.59
CA VAL A 392 -8.80 -15.08 -27.33
C VAL A 392 -8.30 -16.21 -28.23
N GLN A 393 -9.07 -17.30 -28.34
CA GLN A 393 -8.74 -18.45 -29.18
C GLN A 393 -8.72 -18.09 -30.68
N GLN A 394 -9.70 -17.34 -31.16
CA GLN A 394 -9.75 -16.87 -32.55
C GLN A 394 -8.52 -16.03 -32.90
N PHE A 395 -8.14 -15.09 -32.03
CA PHE A 395 -6.92 -14.30 -32.21
C PHE A 395 -5.67 -15.18 -32.23
N GLN A 396 -5.52 -16.08 -31.26
CA GLN A 396 -4.37 -16.98 -31.18
C GLN A 396 -4.26 -17.89 -32.41
N GLN A 397 -5.38 -18.43 -32.89
CA GLN A 397 -5.43 -19.27 -34.09
C GLN A 397 -5.01 -18.47 -35.33
N SER A 398 -5.54 -17.26 -35.51
CA SER A 398 -5.15 -16.37 -36.60
C SER A 398 -3.64 -16.07 -36.58
N GLN A 399 -3.08 -15.75 -35.40
CA GLN A 399 -1.64 -15.52 -35.23
C GLN A 399 -0.80 -16.77 -35.53
N GLN A 400 -1.27 -17.96 -35.14
CA GLN A 400 -0.60 -19.22 -35.46
C GLN A 400 -0.60 -19.48 -36.98
N THR A 401 -1.73 -19.27 -37.67
CA THR A 401 -1.83 -19.39 -39.13
C THR A 401 -0.86 -18.43 -39.83
N ILE A 402 -0.84 -17.17 -39.41
CA ILE A 402 0.10 -16.16 -39.94
C ILE A 402 1.55 -16.61 -39.74
N LYS A 403 1.90 -17.07 -38.53
CA LYS A 403 3.25 -17.54 -38.21
C LYS A 403 3.65 -18.76 -39.07
N GLN A 404 2.72 -19.69 -39.31
CA GLN A 404 2.97 -20.86 -40.16
C GLN A 404 3.19 -20.46 -41.62
N LEU A 405 2.36 -19.55 -42.16
CA LEU A 405 2.53 -19.03 -43.52
C LEU A 405 3.85 -18.28 -43.69
N ASP A 406 4.20 -17.40 -42.75
CA ASP A 406 5.46 -16.65 -42.78
C ASP A 406 6.68 -17.57 -42.67
N ALA A 407 6.60 -18.62 -41.83
CA ALA A 407 7.64 -19.65 -41.74
C ALA A 407 7.76 -20.46 -43.04
N ALA A 408 6.65 -20.81 -43.68
CA ALA A 408 6.64 -21.52 -44.96
C ALA A 408 7.22 -20.66 -46.08
N ILE A 409 6.88 -19.37 -46.14
CA ILE A 409 7.49 -18.39 -47.07
C ILE A 409 8.99 -18.35 -46.85
N LYS A 410 9.45 -18.17 -45.60
CA LYS A 410 10.88 -18.07 -45.29
C LYS A 410 11.63 -19.34 -45.68
N LYS A 411 11.06 -20.51 -45.38
CA LYS A 411 11.64 -21.82 -45.73
C LYS A 411 11.72 -22.00 -47.25
N LEU A 412 10.61 -21.83 -47.97
CA LEU A 412 10.57 -21.99 -49.41
C LEU A 412 11.50 -20.99 -50.11
N GLN A 413 11.55 -19.75 -49.64
CA GLN A 413 12.48 -18.74 -50.16
C GLN A 413 13.94 -19.19 -49.98
N ALA A 414 14.33 -19.64 -48.78
CA ALA A 414 15.68 -20.13 -48.52
C ALA A 414 16.04 -21.36 -49.38
N ASP A 415 15.13 -22.32 -49.49
CA ASP A 415 15.31 -23.53 -50.29
C ASP A 415 15.42 -23.21 -51.79
N SER A 416 14.63 -22.23 -52.27
CA SER A 416 14.61 -21.77 -53.68
C SER A 416 15.87 -21.06 -54.13
N THR A 417 16.66 -20.53 -53.19
CA THR A 417 17.92 -19.80 -53.46
C THR A 417 19.18 -20.56 -53.01
N LYS A 418 19.01 -21.79 -52.49
CA LYS A 418 20.12 -22.56 -51.93
C LYS A 418 21.19 -22.85 -52.99
N GLY A 419 22.46 -22.61 -52.64
CA GLY A 419 23.58 -22.80 -53.56
C GLY A 419 23.66 -21.77 -54.70
N GLY A 420 22.98 -20.62 -54.57
CA GLY A 420 23.02 -19.55 -55.56
C GLY A 420 22.13 -19.76 -56.79
N ARG A 421 21.30 -20.82 -56.81
CA ARG A 421 20.33 -21.05 -57.89
C ARG A 421 19.22 -20.00 -57.86
N LYS A 422 18.63 -19.72 -59.02
CA LYS A 422 17.41 -18.92 -59.11
C LYS A 422 16.17 -19.77 -58.80
N PRO A 423 15.11 -19.21 -58.20
CA PRO A 423 13.83 -19.89 -58.03
C PRO A 423 13.24 -20.30 -59.38
N THR A 424 12.66 -21.50 -59.45
CA THR A 424 11.92 -21.96 -60.63
C THR A 424 10.58 -21.20 -60.78
N PRO A 425 9.93 -21.20 -61.96
CA PRO A 425 8.60 -20.62 -62.12
C PRO A 425 7.56 -21.20 -61.16
N GLN A 426 7.64 -22.51 -60.88
CA GLN A 426 6.75 -23.19 -59.94
C GLN A 426 6.96 -22.71 -58.49
N GLU A 427 8.22 -22.63 -58.04
CA GLU A 427 8.55 -22.10 -56.71
C GLU A 427 8.13 -20.62 -56.58
N THR A 428 8.30 -19.83 -57.64
CA THR A 428 7.91 -18.41 -57.68
C THR A 428 6.39 -18.27 -57.54
N GLY A 429 5.60 -19.06 -58.27
CA GLY A 429 4.14 -19.09 -58.15
C GLY A 429 3.67 -19.54 -56.76
N GLN A 430 4.32 -20.55 -56.17
CA GLN A 430 4.00 -21.02 -54.82
C GLN A 430 4.36 -19.98 -53.75
N LEU A 431 5.49 -19.28 -53.90
CA LEU A 431 5.90 -18.20 -53.00
C LEU A 431 4.90 -17.04 -53.05
N GLN A 432 4.43 -16.66 -54.26
CA GLN A 432 3.40 -15.64 -54.41
C GLN A 432 2.10 -16.06 -53.75
N LYS A 433 1.63 -17.29 -53.98
CA LYS A 433 0.41 -17.82 -53.34
C LYS A 433 0.49 -17.78 -51.81
N LEU A 434 1.63 -18.20 -51.23
CA LEU A 434 1.82 -18.15 -49.78
C LEU A 434 1.85 -16.71 -49.25
N ARG A 435 2.45 -15.77 -50.00
CA ARG A 435 2.45 -14.34 -49.67
C ARG A 435 1.04 -13.76 -49.70
N ASP A 436 0.25 -14.09 -50.71
CA ASP A 436 -1.15 -13.65 -50.81
C ASP A 436 -1.98 -14.21 -49.65
N GLN A 437 -1.80 -15.49 -49.31
CA GLN A 437 -2.45 -16.11 -48.14
C GLN A 437 -2.02 -15.46 -46.82
N SER A 438 -0.73 -15.14 -46.63
CA SER A 438 -0.23 -14.44 -45.44
C SER A 438 -0.80 -13.02 -45.37
N ALA A 439 -0.85 -12.30 -46.50
CA ALA A 439 -1.41 -10.96 -46.57
C ALA A 439 -2.91 -10.96 -46.26
N GLU A 440 -3.67 -11.92 -46.80
CA GLU A 440 -5.09 -12.11 -46.49
C GLU A 440 -5.28 -12.40 -45.00
N ALA A 441 -4.56 -13.39 -44.46
CA ALA A 441 -4.65 -13.78 -43.06
C ALA A 441 -4.32 -12.62 -42.11
N LYS A 442 -3.34 -11.78 -42.46
CA LYS A 442 -3.01 -10.55 -41.72
C LYS A 442 -4.11 -9.49 -41.83
N ARG A 443 -4.75 -9.36 -42.99
CA ARG A 443 -5.84 -8.39 -43.22
C ARG A 443 -7.12 -8.77 -42.48
N THR A 444 -7.43 -10.06 -42.41
CA THR A 444 -8.65 -10.57 -41.75
C THR A 444 -8.42 -10.97 -40.29
N ALA A 445 -7.20 -10.84 -39.78
CA ALA A 445 -6.90 -11.14 -38.39
C ALA A 445 -7.73 -10.24 -37.46
N PRO A 446 -8.39 -10.80 -36.43
CA PRO A 446 -9.09 -9.99 -35.45
C PRO A 446 -8.11 -9.06 -34.72
N ALA A 447 -8.60 -7.92 -34.26
CA ALA A 447 -7.82 -7.03 -33.41
C ALA A 447 -7.37 -7.77 -32.13
N LYS A 448 -6.17 -7.44 -31.63
CA LYS A 448 -5.71 -8.01 -30.36
C LYS A 448 -6.68 -7.58 -29.25
N TYR A 449 -7.15 -8.55 -28.47
CA TYR A 449 -7.97 -8.30 -27.28
C TYR A 449 -7.23 -7.41 -26.26
N PRO A 450 -7.96 -6.65 -25.42
CA PRO A 450 -7.33 -5.91 -24.33
C PRO A 450 -6.77 -6.87 -23.28
N GLU A 451 -5.79 -6.42 -22.50
CA GLU A 451 -5.11 -7.23 -21.48
C GLU A 451 -5.11 -6.50 -20.13
N ILE A 452 -5.02 -7.22 -19.02
CA ILE A 452 -5.08 -6.67 -17.66
C ILE A 452 -3.93 -7.17 -16.81
N HIS A 453 -3.50 -6.36 -15.84
CA HIS A 453 -2.60 -6.81 -14.78
C HIS A 453 -3.40 -7.56 -13.74
N THR A 454 -2.97 -8.79 -13.45
CA THR A 454 -3.63 -9.69 -12.53
C THR A 454 -2.63 -10.28 -11.56
N LEU A 455 -3.11 -10.62 -10.35
CA LEU A 455 -2.35 -11.42 -9.40
C LEU A 455 -2.85 -12.86 -9.46
N VAL A 456 -1.97 -13.78 -9.84
CA VAL A 456 -2.30 -15.21 -9.98
C VAL A 456 -1.53 -16.03 -8.95
N ASP A 457 -2.12 -17.15 -8.54
CA ASP A 457 -1.48 -18.08 -7.62
C ASP A 457 -0.32 -18.79 -8.32
N SER A 458 0.79 -18.94 -7.61
CA SER A 458 2.04 -19.56 -8.09
C SER A 458 2.52 -20.72 -7.21
N GLY A 459 1.87 -20.95 -6.06
CA GLY A 459 2.22 -22.02 -5.13
C GLY A 459 1.25 -22.13 -3.96
N SER A 460 1.64 -22.95 -2.98
CA SER A 460 0.86 -23.18 -1.75
C SER A 460 1.73 -23.48 -0.53
N ARG A 461 2.96 -22.98 -0.47
CA ARG A 461 3.92 -23.33 0.60
C ARG A 461 3.90 -22.33 1.74
N ASP A 462 3.95 -22.83 2.96
CA ASP A 462 4.21 -21.99 4.12
C ASP A 462 5.66 -21.47 4.10
N MET A 463 5.86 -20.26 4.63
CA MET A 463 7.15 -19.57 4.59
C MET A 463 7.82 -19.67 5.97
N PRO A 464 9.14 -19.91 6.07
CA PRO A 464 9.84 -19.73 7.33
C PRO A 464 9.82 -18.25 7.74
N VAL A 465 9.70 -18.00 9.04
CA VAL A 465 9.95 -16.68 9.62
C VAL A 465 11.38 -16.27 9.27
N ALA A 466 11.55 -15.15 8.59
CA ALA A 466 12.88 -14.63 8.34
C ALA A 466 13.39 -13.86 9.56
N LEU A 467 14.43 -14.41 10.20
CA LEU A 467 14.97 -13.88 11.44
C LEU A 467 15.50 -12.46 11.21
N ARG A 468 14.97 -11.49 11.97
CA ARG A 468 15.27 -10.07 11.83
C ARG A 468 14.99 -9.52 10.43
N GLY A 469 14.06 -10.13 9.68
CA GLY A 469 13.68 -9.70 8.33
C GLY A 469 14.59 -10.21 7.21
N ASN A 470 15.61 -11.02 7.51
CA ASN A 470 16.55 -11.52 6.51
C ASN A 470 16.09 -12.88 5.96
N LEU A 471 15.58 -12.90 4.72
CA LEU A 471 15.06 -14.13 4.08
C LEU A 471 16.07 -15.27 3.96
N ARG A 472 17.38 -14.97 4.05
CA ARG A 472 18.44 -15.99 4.03
C ARG A 472 18.70 -16.63 5.40
N LYS A 473 18.08 -16.12 6.46
CA LYS A 473 18.17 -16.63 7.84
C LYS A 473 16.80 -17.17 8.27
N PRO A 474 16.42 -18.40 7.84
CA PRO A 474 15.12 -18.96 8.18
C PRO A 474 15.04 -19.33 9.67
N GLY A 475 13.88 -19.08 10.26
CA GLY A 475 13.45 -19.53 11.57
C GLY A 475 12.32 -20.55 11.45
N PRO A 476 11.44 -20.66 12.46
CA PRO A 476 10.29 -21.56 12.44
C PRO A 476 9.37 -21.31 11.23
N ILE A 477 8.71 -22.36 10.74
CA ILE A 477 7.69 -22.23 9.70
C ILE A 477 6.51 -21.43 10.22
N ALA A 478 6.06 -20.44 9.44
CA ALA A 478 4.83 -19.69 9.68
C ALA A 478 3.73 -20.25 8.76
N PRO A 479 2.77 -21.02 9.29
CA PRO A 479 1.61 -21.43 8.51
C PRO A 479 0.85 -20.20 8.01
N ARG A 480 0.42 -20.20 6.75
CA ARG A 480 -0.39 -19.10 6.22
C ARG A 480 -1.72 -19.05 6.95
N HIS A 481 -2.11 -17.92 7.52
CA HIS A 481 -3.39 -17.73 8.23
C HIS A 481 -3.72 -16.24 8.37
N SER A 482 -4.93 -15.89 8.81
CA SER A 482 -5.31 -14.52 9.16
C SER A 482 -4.66 -14.07 10.48
N LEU A 483 -4.65 -12.76 10.76
CA LEU A 483 -4.13 -12.25 12.03
C LEU A 483 -4.86 -12.87 13.22
N ARG A 484 -4.11 -13.35 14.23
CA ARG A 484 -4.66 -14.01 15.42
C ARG A 484 -5.55 -13.08 16.24
N ILE A 485 -5.19 -11.80 16.33
CA ILE A 485 -5.99 -10.81 17.06
C ILE A 485 -7.41 -10.66 16.49
N LEU A 486 -7.60 -10.92 15.18
CA LEU A 486 -8.88 -10.80 14.47
C LEU A 486 -9.72 -12.09 14.42
N SER A 487 -9.26 -13.18 15.03
CA SER A 487 -9.94 -14.48 15.02
C SER A 487 -10.39 -14.81 16.44
N GLU A 488 -11.62 -15.24 16.71
CA GLU A 488 -12.03 -15.55 18.10
C GLU A 488 -11.20 -16.69 18.72
N THR A 489 -10.87 -17.69 17.91
CA THR A 489 -9.98 -18.81 18.23
C THR A 489 -8.64 -18.69 17.50
N GLU A 490 -7.73 -19.63 17.74
CA GLU A 490 -6.54 -19.77 16.91
C GLU A 490 -6.98 -19.96 15.43
N PRO A 491 -6.47 -19.12 14.51
CA PRO A 491 -6.86 -19.19 13.10
C PRO A 491 -6.35 -20.50 12.50
N GLN A 492 -7.21 -21.15 11.71
CA GLN A 492 -6.81 -22.34 10.97
C GLN A 492 -5.86 -21.95 9.82
N PRO A 493 -4.83 -22.77 9.56
CA PRO A 493 -3.97 -22.56 8.40
C PRO A 493 -4.76 -22.60 7.09
N PHE A 494 -4.36 -21.74 6.16
CA PHE A 494 -4.87 -21.67 4.80
C PHE A 494 -4.31 -22.81 3.95
N THR A 495 -5.20 -23.46 3.20
CA THR A 495 -4.88 -24.70 2.48
C THR A 495 -5.08 -24.59 0.98
N GLN A 496 -5.80 -23.57 0.48
CA GLN A 496 -6.18 -23.47 -0.92
C GLN A 496 -5.28 -22.51 -1.70
N GLY A 497 -4.55 -23.04 -2.68
CA GLY A 497 -3.70 -22.25 -3.56
C GLY A 497 -2.72 -21.39 -2.75
N SER A 498 -2.66 -20.10 -3.08
CA SER A 498 -1.83 -19.14 -2.33
C SER A 498 -2.40 -18.81 -0.94
N GLY A 499 -3.67 -19.11 -0.67
CA GLY A 499 -4.40 -18.70 0.53
C GLY A 499 -5.14 -17.37 0.36
N ARG A 500 -5.06 -16.70 -0.80
CA ARG A 500 -5.73 -15.40 -1.04
C ARG A 500 -7.25 -15.46 -0.90
N ARG A 501 -7.89 -16.55 -1.34
CA ARG A 501 -9.35 -16.73 -1.18
C ARG A 501 -9.76 -16.82 0.29
N GLU A 502 -9.00 -17.58 1.08
CA GLU A 502 -9.23 -17.73 2.52
C GLU A 502 -8.92 -16.42 3.26
N LEU A 503 -7.86 -15.70 2.87
CA LEU A 503 -7.54 -14.37 3.39
C LEU A 503 -8.65 -13.35 3.07
N ALA A 504 -9.19 -13.36 1.85
CA ALA A 504 -10.31 -12.52 1.45
C ALA A 504 -11.57 -12.80 2.28
N ALA A 505 -11.88 -14.08 2.49
CA ALA A 505 -12.99 -14.49 3.33
C ALA A 505 -12.78 -14.04 4.79
N ALA A 506 -11.59 -14.27 5.36
CA ALA A 506 -11.23 -13.86 6.72
C ALA A 506 -11.31 -12.33 6.91
N THR A 507 -10.87 -11.56 5.90
CA THR A 507 -10.90 -10.10 5.94
C THR A 507 -12.32 -9.55 5.93
N THR A 508 -13.24 -10.21 5.24
CA THR A 508 -14.61 -9.71 5.00
C THR A 508 -15.67 -10.42 5.82
N ARG A 509 -15.28 -11.19 6.84
CA ARG A 509 -16.26 -11.79 7.75
C ARG A 509 -17.00 -10.69 8.53
N PRO A 510 -18.30 -10.85 8.81
CA PRO A 510 -19.08 -9.87 9.57
C PRO A 510 -18.55 -9.59 10.98
N ASP A 511 -17.84 -10.55 11.58
CA ASP A 511 -17.24 -10.44 12.91
C ASP A 511 -15.85 -9.77 12.90
N ASN A 512 -15.25 -9.50 11.73
CA ASN A 512 -14.02 -8.71 11.66
C ASN A 512 -14.33 -7.24 12.00
N PRO A 513 -13.82 -6.72 13.13
CA PRO A 513 -14.22 -5.40 13.61
C PRO A 513 -13.57 -4.26 12.83
N LEU A 514 -12.49 -4.50 12.08
CA LEU A 514 -11.67 -3.42 11.51
C LEU A 514 -12.13 -2.95 10.15
N THR A 515 -12.45 -3.89 9.25
CA THR A 515 -12.64 -3.58 7.83
C THR A 515 -13.70 -2.51 7.58
N ALA A 516 -14.87 -2.62 8.20
CA ALA A 516 -15.91 -1.59 8.08
C ALA A 516 -15.47 -0.26 8.74
N ARG A 517 -14.83 -0.31 9.92
CA ARG A 517 -14.39 0.89 10.64
C ARG A 517 -13.38 1.70 9.84
N VAL A 518 -12.44 1.03 9.18
CA VAL A 518 -11.40 1.65 8.35
C VAL A 518 -12.04 2.41 7.20
N MET A 519 -12.97 1.79 6.47
CA MET A 519 -13.66 2.46 5.37
C MET A 519 -14.52 3.62 5.84
N VAL A 520 -15.30 3.45 6.91
CA VAL A 520 -16.12 4.52 7.51
C VAL A 520 -15.23 5.69 7.94
N ASN A 521 -14.07 5.42 8.54
CA ASN A 521 -13.14 6.46 8.95
C ASN A 521 -12.62 7.29 7.77
N ARG A 522 -12.32 6.64 6.62
CA ARG A 522 -11.89 7.32 5.38
C ARG A 522 -13.01 8.11 4.73
N ILE A 523 -14.20 7.52 4.62
CA ILE A 523 -15.39 8.20 4.09
C ILE A 523 -15.66 9.46 4.91
N TRP A 524 -15.66 9.33 6.24
CA TRP A 524 -15.85 10.44 7.16
C TRP A 524 -14.76 11.50 6.99
N GLN A 525 -13.49 11.11 6.91
CA GLN A 525 -12.39 12.04 6.68
C GLN A 525 -12.55 12.84 5.39
N HIS A 526 -12.93 12.20 4.28
CA HIS A 526 -13.05 12.87 2.99
C HIS A 526 -14.29 13.76 2.89
N HIS A 527 -15.37 13.46 3.62
CA HIS A 527 -16.53 14.35 3.69
C HIS A 527 -16.38 15.49 4.69
N LEU A 528 -15.69 15.28 5.82
CA LEU A 528 -15.71 16.22 6.95
C LEU A 528 -14.34 16.82 7.27
N GLY A 529 -13.33 16.53 6.46
CA GLY A 529 -11.97 17.08 6.56
C GLY A 529 -11.13 16.55 7.73
N ARG A 530 -11.73 15.73 8.61
CA ARG A 530 -11.06 15.10 9.76
C ARG A 530 -11.57 13.68 9.94
N ALA A 531 -10.68 12.74 10.19
CA ALA A 531 -11.04 11.36 10.49
C ALA A 531 -11.65 11.23 11.90
N LEU A 532 -12.50 10.22 12.12
CA LEU A 532 -12.99 9.85 13.46
C LEU A 532 -11.83 9.37 14.34
N VAL A 533 -10.96 8.53 13.76
CA VAL A 533 -9.69 8.10 14.33
C VAL A 533 -8.58 8.82 13.57
N ARG A 534 -7.81 9.66 14.31
CA ARG A 534 -6.80 10.59 13.74
C ARG A 534 -5.63 9.92 13.02
N THR A 535 -5.49 8.61 13.12
CA THR A 535 -4.50 7.81 12.39
C THR A 535 -5.20 7.05 11.26
N PRO A 536 -5.47 7.68 10.10
CA PRO A 536 -6.23 7.05 9.01
C PRO A 536 -5.49 5.94 8.24
N SER A 537 -4.31 5.53 8.72
CA SER A 537 -3.38 4.49 8.20
C SER A 537 -2.66 4.83 6.91
#